data_AF-A0A2V6AYE6-F1
#
_entry.id   AF-A0A2V6AYE6-F1
#
_cell.length_a   1.000
_cell.length_b   1.000
_cell.length_c   1.000
_cell.angle_alpha   90.00
_cell.angle_beta   90.00
_cell.angle_gamma   90.00
#
_symmetry.space_group_name_H-M   'P 1'
#
loop_
_entity.id
_entity.type
_entity.pdbx_description
1 polymer ?
#
loop_
_entity_poly.entity_id
_entity_poly.type
_entity_poly.pdbx_seq_one_letter_code
_entity_poly.pdbx_strand_id
1 'polypeptide(L)'
;MDKASEAILALKPVTFRYKKQLDPKGIPQFGLVAEEVEKVNPDLVARDDQGKPYTVRYEAVNAMLLNEFLKEHRKVELQDRTAQEQQKEIDGLKAELKEQKALI
;
A
#
# COMPACT_ATOMS: atom_id res chain seq x y z
N MET A 1 16.40 0.72 -0.21
CA MET A 1 15.03 0.67 0.35
C MET A 1 14.01 0.29 -0.71
N ASP A 2 14.11 0.85 -1.93
CA ASP A 2 13.07 0.77 -2.97
C ASP A 2 12.27 -0.53 -3.01
N LYS A 3 12.84 -1.69 -3.33
CA LYS A 3 12.02 -2.92 -3.41
C LYS A 3 11.74 -3.62 -2.07
N ALA A 4 12.47 -3.29 -1.02
CA ALA A 4 12.37 -4.01 0.26
C ALA A 4 11.03 -3.75 0.95
N SER A 5 10.50 -2.53 0.85
CA SER A 5 9.21 -2.15 1.43
C SER A 5 8.01 -2.69 0.65
N GLU A 6 8.18 -3.15 -0.59
CA GLU A 6 7.08 -3.72 -1.41
C GLU A 6 6.54 -5.02 -0.83
N ALA A 7 7.33 -5.71 0.02
CA ALA A 7 6.89 -6.90 0.73
C ALA A 7 5.62 -6.65 1.57
N ILE A 8 5.41 -5.42 2.07
CA ILE A 8 4.23 -5.11 2.88
C ILE A 8 2.93 -5.15 2.06
N LEU A 9 3.01 -5.01 0.74
CA LEU A 9 1.84 -5.00 -0.16
C LEU A 9 1.18 -6.38 -0.25
N ALA A 10 1.92 -7.44 0.09
CA ALA A 10 1.40 -8.82 0.15
C ALA A 10 0.85 -9.20 1.53
N LEU A 11 0.98 -8.33 2.54
CA LEU A 11 0.46 -8.58 3.88
C LEU A 11 -1.06 -8.47 3.90
N LYS A 12 -1.70 -9.26 4.76
CA LYS A 12 -3.16 -9.32 4.89
C LYS A 12 -3.57 -8.82 6.28
N PRO A 13 -4.15 -7.61 6.38
CA PRO A 13 -4.68 -7.13 7.65
C PRO A 13 -5.87 -7.99 8.08
N VAL A 14 -5.98 -8.20 9.38
CA VAL A 14 -7.07 -8.96 9.99
C VAL A 14 -7.72 -8.17 11.12
N THR A 15 -8.97 -8.51 11.40
CA THR A 15 -9.66 -8.10 12.62
C THR A 15 -9.69 -9.28 13.57
N PHE A 16 -9.23 -9.10 14.80
CA PHE A 16 -9.19 -10.16 15.80
C PHE A 16 -9.66 -9.64 17.16
N ARG A 17 -9.84 -10.56 18.12
CA ARG A 17 -10.09 -10.23 19.53
C ARG A 17 -9.10 -11.00 20.37
N TYR A 18 -8.56 -10.37 21.41
CA TYR A 18 -7.76 -11.09 22.39
C TYR A 18 -8.61 -12.14 23.11
N LYS A 19 -7.94 -13.16 23.66
CA LYS A 19 -8.62 -14.14 24.52
C LYS A 19 -9.26 -13.41 25.70
N LYS A 20 -10.43 -13.89 26.16
CA LYS A 20 -11.19 -13.24 27.24
C LYS A 20 -10.39 -13.01 28.53
N GLN A 21 -9.36 -13.82 28.80
CA GLN A 21 -8.50 -13.62 29.97
C GLN A 21 -7.65 -12.34 29.88
N LEU A 22 -7.29 -11.91 28.66
CA LEU A 22 -6.50 -10.70 28.40
C LEU A 22 -7.38 -9.49 28.13
N ASP A 23 -8.53 -9.71 27.49
CA ASP A 23 -9.51 -8.66 27.25
C ASP A 23 -10.94 -9.20 27.50
N PRO A 24 -11.46 -9.03 28.72
CA PRO A 24 -12.83 -9.45 29.05
C PRO A 24 -13.91 -8.73 28.25
N LYS A 25 -13.63 -7.51 27.78
CA LYS A 25 -14.55 -6.71 26.96
C LYS A 25 -14.52 -7.16 25.50
N GLY A 26 -13.47 -7.88 25.10
CA GLY A 26 -13.28 -8.45 23.78
C GLY A 26 -13.30 -7.39 22.68
N ILE A 27 -12.67 -6.25 22.89
CA ILE A 27 -12.66 -5.13 21.94
C ILE A 27 -12.03 -5.60 20.62
N PRO A 28 -12.69 -5.40 19.46
CA PRO A 28 -12.10 -5.68 18.15
C PRO A 28 -10.77 -4.95 17.96
N GLN A 29 -9.75 -5.69 17.59
CA GLN A 29 -8.43 -5.18 17.25
C GLN A 29 -8.19 -5.33 15.75
N PHE A 30 -7.36 -4.47 15.20
CA PHE A 30 -6.89 -4.53 13.82
C PHE A 30 -5.39 -4.74 13.83
N GLY A 31 -4.89 -5.65 13.00
CA GLY A 31 -3.46 -5.91 12.94
C GLY A 31 -3.10 -6.99 11.95
N LEU A 32 -1.94 -7.60 12.20
CA LEU A 32 -1.34 -8.65 11.39
C LEU A 32 -1.04 -9.87 12.26
N VAL A 33 -1.10 -11.06 11.67
CA VAL A 33 -0.75 -12.32 12.33
C VAL A 33 0.73 -12.62 12.07
N ALA A 34 1.53 -12.79 13.12
CA ALA A 34 2.99 -12.94 13.00
C ALA A 34 3.40 -14.13 12.12
N GLU A 35 2.70 -15.26 12.21
CA GLU A 35 2.94 -16.45 11.40
C GLU A 35 2.57 -16.25 9.92
N GLU A 36 1.63 -15.35 9.61
CA GLU A 36 1.31 -14.99 8.22
C GLU A 36 2.31 -13.99 7.67
N VAL A 37 2.74 -13.02 8.49
CA VAL A 37 3.80 -12.07 8.13
C VAL A 37 5.11 -12.80 7.87
N GLU A 38 5.48 -13.79 8.69
CA GLU A 38 6.72 -14.56 8.52
C GLU A 38 6.81 -15.23 7.14
N LYS A 39 5.68 -15.76 6.63
CA LYS A 39 5.61 -16.38 5.31
C LYS A 39 5.86 -15.40 4.16
N VAL A 40 5.53 -14.12 4.37
CA VAL A 40 5.72 -13.05 3.37
C VAL A 40 7.11 -12.44 3.51
N ASN A 41 7.49 -12.05 4.72
CA ASN A 41 8.79 -11.49 5.02
C ASN A 41 9.22 -11.84 6.47
N PRO A 42 10.16 -12.78 6.66
CA PRO A 42 10.61 -13.22 7.97
C PRO A 42 11.37 -12.15 8.76
N ASP A 43 11.86 -11.10 8.11
CA ASP A 43 12.57 -9.99 8.77
C ASP A 43 11.61 -9.02 9.47
N LEU A 44 10.31 -9.11 9.19
CA LEU A 44 9.26 -8.29 9.81
C LEU A 44 8.67 -8.92 11.08
N VAL A 45 9.26 -10.01 11.57
CA VAL A 45 8.77 -10.75 12.73
C VAL A 45 9.90 -10.91 13.74
N ALA A 46 9.60 -10.66 15.01
CA ALA A 46 10.46 -11.04 16.13
C ALA A 46 10.08 -12.45 16.60
N ARG A 47 11.10 -13.24 16.92
CA ARG A 47 10.96 -14.63 17.36
C ARG A 47 11.21 -14.75 18.86
N ASP A 48 10.55 -15.72 19.50
CA ASP A 48 10.82 -16.09 20.89
C ASP A 48 12.10 -16.93 21.03
N ASP A 49 12.41 -17.35 22.27
CA ASP A 49 13.58 -18.18 22.60
C ASP A 49 13.56 -19.56 21.91
N GLN A 50 12.41 -20.01 21.41
CA GLN A 50 12.25 -21.25 20.64
C GLN A 50 12.35 -21.02 19.13
N GLY A 51 12.58 -19.78 18.69
CA GLY A 51 12.62 -19.41 17.28
C GLY A 51 11.25 -19.31 16.62
N LYS A 52 10.15 -19.29 17.38
CA LYS A 52 8.79 -19.16 16.82
C LYS A 52 8.41 -17.70 16.66
N PRO A 53 7.66 -17.33 15.60
CA PRO A 53 7.03 -16.02 15.48
C PRO A 53 6.28 -15.63 16.76
N TYR A 54 6.68 -14.51 17.35
CA TYR A 54 6.09 -14.02 18.60
C TYR A 54 5.34 -12.71 18.40
N THR A 55 5.91 -11.79 17.63
CA THR A 55 5.28 -10.49 17.35
C THR A 55 5.74 -9.92 16.02
N VAL A 56 4.90 -9.08 15.42
CA VAL A 56 5.24 -8.31 14.22
C VAL A 56 6.06 -7.08 14.63
N ARG A 57 7.10 -6.78 13.85
CA ARG A 57 7.93 -5.57 14.02
C ARG A 57 7.22 -4.36 13.42
N TYR A 58 6.18 -3.88 14.11
CA TYR A 58 5.31 -2.81 13.61
C TYR A 58 6.05 -1.51 13.28
N GLU A 59 7.14 -1.19 13.96
CA GLU A 59 7.96 -0.01 13.64
C GLU A 59 8.59 -0.12 12.24
N ALA A 60 9.05 -1.31 11.86
CA ALA A 60 9.59 -1.57 10.54
C ALA A 60 8.48 -1.53 9.49
N VAL A 61 7.34 -2.16 9.76
CA VAL A 61 6.15 -2.13 8.88
C VAL A 61 5.69 -0.70 8.65
N ASN A 62 5.62 0.14 9.68
CA ASN A 62 5.19 1.53 9.58
C ASN A 62 6.15 2.39 8.75
N ALA A 63 7.47 2.21 8.94
CA ALA A 63 8.47 2.90 8.13
C ALA A 63 8.40 2.49 6.65
N MET A 64 8.17 1.20 6.38
CA MET A 64 7.97 0.69 5.02
C MET A 64 6.66 1.22 4.41
N LEU A 65 5.58 1.32 5.19
CA LEU A 65 4.30 1.88 4.76
C LEU A 65 4.45 3.34 4.34
N LEU A 66 5.20 4.15 5.11
CA LEU A 66 5.51 5.53 4.72
C LEU A 66 6.26 5.56 3.37
N ASN A 67 7.19 4.65 3.15
CA ASN A 67 7.92 4.60 1.87
C ASN A 67 6.99 4.27 0.70
N GLU A 68 6.14 3.24 0.82
CA GLU A 68 5.17 2.90 -0.24
C GLU A 68 4.14 4.00 -0.47
N PHE A 69 3.66 4.65 0.61
CA PHE A 69 2.78 5.81 0.49
C PHE A 69 3.43 6.94 -0.31
N LEU A 70 4.69 7.28 -0.03
CA LEU A 70 5.42 8.32 -0.75
C LEU A 70 5.68 7.95 -2.22
N LYS A 71 5.87 6.67 -2.53
CA LYS A 71 5.99 6.20 -3.93
C LYS A 71 4.68 6.35 -4.68
N GLU A 72 3.57 5.86 -4.11
CA GLU A 72 2.26 5.98 -4.76
C GLU A 72 1.83 7.45 -4.87
N HIS A 73 2.15 8.29 -3.89
CA HIS A 73 1.91 9.73 -3.99
C HIS A 73 2.62 10.37 -5.20
N ARG A 74 3.92 10.09 -5.38
CA ARG A 74 4.68 10.57 -6.56
C ARG A 74 4.11 10.05 -7.88
N LYS A 75 3.65 8.80 -7.89
CA LYS A 75 3.05 8.18 -9.08
C LYS A 75 1.73 8.85 -9.44
N VAL A 76 0.89 9.15 -8.45
CA VAL A 76 -0.37 9.89 -8.63
C VAL A 76 -0.09 11.30 -9.17
N GLU A 77 0.88 12.03 -8.61
CA GLU A 77 1.26 13.36 -9.12
C GLU A 77 1.71 13.31 -10.59
N LEU A 78 2.49 12.29 -10.98
CA LEU A 78 2.93 12.09 -12.36
C LEU A 78 1.76 11.74 -13.29
N GLN A 79 0.85 10.88 -12.83
CA GLN A 79 -0.36 10.53 -13.58
C GLN A 79 -1.25 11.75 -13.79
N ASP A 80 -1.44 12.59 -12.78
CA ASP A 80 -2.23 13.82 -12.89
C ASP A 80 -1.63 14.79 -13.91
N ARG A 81 -0.30 14.97 -13.92
CA ARG A 81 0.38 15.78 -14.95
C ARG A 81 0.18 15.22 -16.35
N THR A 82 0.35 13.90 -16.50
CA THR A 82 0.18 13.21 -17.77
C THR A 82 -1.26 13.36 -18.28
N ALA A 83 -2.25 13.22 -17.39
CA ALA A 83 -3.66 13.40 -17.72
C ALA A 83 -3.96 14.83 -18.18
N GLN A 84 -3.36 15.85 -17.54
CA GLN A 84 -3.50 17.24 -17.98
C GLN A 84 -2.88 17.50 -19.36
N GLU A 85 -1.73 16.91 -19.65
CA GLU A 85 -1.08 17.03 -20.97
C GLU A 85 -1.91 16.35 -22.06
N GLN A 86 -2.37 15.12 -21.79
CA GLN A 86 -3.27 14.39 -22.68
C GLN A 86 -4.57 15.15 -22.94
N GLN A 87 -5.15 15.79 -21.91
CA GLN A 87 -6.36 16.59 -22.06
C GLN A 87 -6.15 17.77 -23.02
N LYS A 88 -5.01 18.46 -22.92
CA LYS A 88 -4.66 19.55 -23.84
C LYS A 88 -4.49 19.06 -25.28
N GLU A 89 -3.82 17.93 -25.48
CA GLU A 89 -3.64 17.33 -26.80
C GLU A 89 -4.99 16.93 -27.41
N ILE A 90 -5.86 16.29 -26.63
CA ILE A 90 -7.22 15.94 -27.05
C ILE A 90 -8.02 17.17 -27.47
N ASP A 91 -7.92 18.27 -26.71
CA ASP A 91 -8.65 19.51 -27.03
C ASP A 91 -8.09 20.19 -28.30
N GLY A 92 -6.77 20.12 -28.53
CA GLY A 92 -6.15 20.53 -29.79
C GLY A 92 -6.64 19.72 -30.99
N LEU A 93 -6.60 18.40 -30.89
CA LEU A 93 -7.07 17.50 -31.95
C LEU A 93 -8.57 17.68 -32.26
N LYS A 94 -9.40 17.93 -31.23
CA LYS A 94 -10.82 18.26 -31.42
C LYS A 94 -11.02 19.55 -32.22
N ALA A 95 -10.19 20.56 -31.99
CA ALA A 95 -10.26 21.81 -32.74
C ALA A 95 -9.89 21.59 -34.22
N GLU A 96 -8.78 20.90 -34.49
CA GLU A 96 -8.35 20.56 -35.85
C GLU A 96 -9.41 19.73 -36.60
N LEU A 97 -10.02 18.75 -35.93
CA LEU A 97 -11.09 17.93 -36.52
C LEU A 97 -12.32 18.78 -36.89
N LYS A 98 -12.63 19.81 -36.07
CA LYS A 98 -13.74 20.73 -36.36
C LYS A 98 -13.43 21.61 -37.57
N GLU A 99 -12.18 22.07 -37.71
CA GLU A 99 -11.73 22.84 -38.86
C GLU A 99 -11.78 22.01 -40.15
N GLN A 100 -11.28 20.76 -40.11
CA GLN A 100 -11.35 19.84 -41.26
C GLN A 100 -12.79 19.55 -41.69
N LYS A 101 -13.71 19.35 -40.72
CA LYS A 101 -15.14 19.17 -41.02
C LYS A 101 -15.79 20.38 -41.67
N ALA A 102 -15.27 21.58 -41.47
CA ALA A 102 -15.80 22.79 -42.11
C ALA A 102 -15.28 23.01 -43.54
N LEU A 103 -14.25 22.25 -43.96
CA LEU A 103 -13.63 22.30 -45.29
C LEU A 103 -14.18 21.25 -46.27
N ILE A 104 -15.11 20.39 -45.81
CA ILE A 104 -15.76 19.32 -46.59
C ILE A 104 -17.26 19.61 -46.62
#